data_AF-A0A957WV38-F1
#
_entry.id   AF-A0A957WV38-F1
#
_cell.length_a   1.000
_cell.length_b   1.000
_cell.length_c   1.000
_cell.angle_alpha   90.00
_cell.angle_beta   90.00
_cell.angle_gamma   90.00
#
_symmetry.space_group_name_H-M   'P 1'
#
loop_
_entity.id
_entity.type
_entity.pdbx_description
1 polymer ?
#
loop_
_entity_poly.entity_id
_entity_poly.type
_entity_poly.pdbx_seq_one_letter_code
_entity_poly.pdbx_strand_id
1 'polypeptide(L)'
;LGIDMYDDEVRSIFRDHGAKVVGDTVFFDEALVMNHVAMAPSHFTQLARNPANNVTIGGTQAVFAPVYGPPFVIDLDNGRREAKLEDFHNFVKLTYLCPYLHHSGGTIVEPT
;
A
#
# COMPACT_ATOMS: atom_id res chain seq x y z
N LEU A 1 -9.72 -5.39 23.47
CA LEU A 1 -8.26 -5.62 23.26
C LEU A 1 -7.70 -4.35 22.61
N GLY A 2 -6.43 -4.00 22.86
CA GLY A 2 -5.79 -2.82 22.27
C GLY A 2 -4.80 -3.21 21.17
N ILE A 3 -4.17 -2.20 20.55
CA ILE A 3 -3.11 -2.36 19.53
C ILE A 3 -1.87 -1.62 20.02
N ASP A 4 -0.72 -2.29 20.00
CA ASP A 4 0.56 -1.65 20.31
C ASP A 4 0.97 -0.72 19.17
N MET A 5 1.26 0.53 19.54
CA MET A 5 1.81 1.56 18.68
C MET A 5 3.14 1.98 19.29
N TYR A 6 4.26 1.56 18.69
CA TYR A 6 5.60 1.80 19.25
C TYR A 6 6.13 3.21 19.02
N ASP A 7 5.52 3.96 18.10
CA ASP A 7 5.89 5.33 17.79
C ASP A 7 5.19 6.32 18.76
N ASP A 8 5.98 7.21 19.37
CA ASP A 8 5.49 8.20 20.33
C ASP A 8 4.52 9.22 19.73
N GLU A 9 4.76 9.64 18.48
CA GLU A 9 3.91 10.58 17.77
C GLU A 9 2.55 9.95 17.50
N VAL A 10 2.53 8.70 17.03
CA VAL A 10 1.29 7.94 16.80
C VAL A 10 0.47 7.82 18.08
N ARG A 11 1.11 7.51 19.21
CA ARG A 11 0.45 7.47 20.53
C ARG A 11 -0.09 8.83 20.95
N SER A 12 0.63 9.93 20.67
CA SER A 12 0.16 11.29 20.96
C SER A 12 -1.08 11.62 20.14
N ILE A 13 -1.04 11.37 18.83
CA ILE A 13 -2.18 11.62 17.92
C ILE A 13 -3.43 10.90 18.42
N PHE A 14 -3.33 9.62 18.78
CA PHE A 14 -4.49 8.87 19.29
C PHE A 14 -5.00 9.42 20.63
N ARG A 15 -4.11 9.80 21.55
CA ARG A 15 -4.48 10.40 22.83
C ARG A 15 -5.22 11.74 22.64
N ASP A 16 -4.72 12.58 21.73
CA ASP A 16 -5.29 13.90 21.42
C ASP A 16 -6.68 13.77 20.78
N HIS A 17 -6.96 12.64 20.12
CA HIS A 17 -8.26 12.30 19.55
C HIS A 17 -9.12 11.42 20.47
N GLY A 18 -8.77 11.31 21.76
CA GLY A 18 -9.63 10.69 22.78
C GLY A 18 -9.50 9.18 22.94
N ALA A 19 -8.53 8.53 22.27
CA ALA A 19 -8.23 7.13 22.54
C ALA A 19 -7.50 6.98 23.89
N LYS A 20 -7.78 5.88 24.60
CA LYS A 20 -7.05 5.54 25.82
C LYS A 20 -5.70 4.93 25.45
N VAL A 21 -4.61 5.46 25.99
CA VAL A 21 -3.25 4.95 25.78
C VAL A 21 -2.66 4.50 27.12
N VAL A 22 -2.16 3.26 27.19
CA VAL A 22 -1.49 2.69 28.38
C VAL A 22 -0.17 2.05 27.93
N GLY A 23 0.96 2.66 28.32
CA GLY A 23 2.26 2.25 27.79
C GLY A 23 2.27 2.38 26.26
N ASP A 24 2.63 1.29 25.58
CA ASP A 24 2.66 1.22 24.11
C ASP A 24 1.30 0.90 23.50
N THR A 25 0.31 0.50 24.30
CA THR A 25 -0.98 0.01 23.81
C THR A 25 -2.03 1.11 23.70
N VAL A 26 -2.63 1.27 22.52
CA VAL A 26 -3.79 2.12 22.25
C VAL A 26 -5.08 1.30 22.28
N PHE A 27 -6.09 1.80 22.97
CA PHE A 27 -7.42 1.20 23.08
C PHE A 27 -8.45 2.05 22.37
N PHE A 28 -9.27 1.40 21.55
CA PHE A 28 -10.22 2.05 20.66
C PHE A 28 -11.66 1.78 21.10
N ASP A 29 -12.45 2.84 21.20
CA ASP A 29 -13.90 2.74 21.26
C ASP A 29 -14.46 2.67 19.84
N GLU A 30 -15.52 1.87 19.62
CA GLU A 30 -16.13 1.70 18.30
C GLU A 30 -16.65 3.03 17.74
N ALA A 31 -17.29 3.86 18.56
CA ALA A 31 -17.83 5.14 18.08
C ALA A 31 -16.71 6.10 17.66
N LEU A 32 -15.58 6.09 18.37
CA LEU A 32 -14.40 6.86 17.99
C LEU A 32 -13.87 6.41 16.63
N VAL A 33 -13.68 5.10 16.44
CA VAL A 33 -13.18 4.54 15.18
C VAL A 33 -14.15 4.86 14.03
N MET A 34 -15.44 4.59 14.21
CA MET A 34 -16.43 4.78 13.17
C MET A 34 -16.63 6.25 12.81
N ASN A 35 -16.48 7.18 13.75
CA ASN A 35 -16.49 8.62 13.48
C ASN A 35 -15.35 9.02 12.52
N HIS A 36 -14.14 8.50 12.73
CA HIS A 36 -13.01 8.76 11.83
C HIS A 36 -13.13 8.03 10.49
N VAL A 37 -13.62 6.79 10.48
CA VAL A 37 -13.89 6.04 9.23
C VAL A 37 -14.91 6.78 8.37
N ALA A 38 -15.93 7.39 8.97
CA ALA A 38 -16.94 8.17 8.25
C ALA A 38 -16.40 9.44 7.57
N MET A 39 -15.22 9.92 7.98
CA MET A 39 -14.54 11.06 7.33
C MET A 39 -13.77 10.64 6.06
N ALA A 40 -13.49 9.35 5.89
CA ALA A 40 -12.76 8.86 4.72
C ALA A 40 -13.65 8.96 3.46
N PRO A 41 -13.11 9.42 2.32
CA PRO A 41 -13.88 9.47 1.09
C PRO A 41 -14.22 8.05 0.61
N SER A 42 -15.45 7.86 0.13
CA SER A 42 -15.91 6.57 -0.40
C SER A 42 -15.24 6.18 -1.71
N HIS A 43 -14.70 7.17 -2.44
CA HIS A 43 -13.81 6.98 -3.57
C HIS A 43 -12.92 8.21 -3.79
N PHE A 44 -11.79 8.02 -4.45
CA PHE A 44 -10.90 9.12 -4.87
C PHE A 44 -10.16 8.76 -6.15
N THR A 45 -9.64 9.77 -6.85
CA THR A 45 -8.81 9.56 -8.05
C THR A 45 -7.33 9.55 -7.66
N GLN A 46 -6.63 8.49 -8.00
CA GLN A 46 -5.18 8.45 -7.97
C GLN A 46 -4.64 8.97 -9.31
N LEU A 47 -3.85 10.03 -9.25
CA LEU A 47 -3.35 10.72 -10.44
C LEU A 47 -2.07 10.05 -10.96
N ALA A 48 -2.03 9.79 -12.26
CA ALA A 48 -0.86 9.33 -12.99
C ALA A 48 -0.17 10.50 -13.71
N ARG A 49 1.12 10.33 -14.01
CA ARG A 49 1.88 11.30 -14.83
C ARG A 49 1.25 11.55 -16.19
N ASN A 50 0.71 10.49 -16.82
CA ASN A 50 -0.17 10.61 -17.98
C ASN A 50 -1.62 10.56 -17.46
N PRO A 51 -2.39 11.67 -17.52
CA PRO A 51 -3.75 11.69 -16.99
C PRO A 51 -4.71 10.66 -17.61
N ALA A 52 -4.41 10.16 -18.81
CA ALA A 52 -5.17 9.07 -19.43
C ALA A 52 -5.09 7.75 -18.64
N ASN A 53 -4.11 7.62 -17.75
CA ASN A 53 -3.90 6.46 -16.88
C ASN A 53 -4.32 6.74 -15.42
N ASN A 54 -5.06 7.81 -15.15
CA ASN A 54 -5.64 8.03 -13.83
C ASN A 54 -6.58 6.87 -13.47
N VAL A 55 -6.57 6.46 -12.20
CA VAL A 55 -7.45 5.39 -11.70
C VAL A 55 -8.36 5.91 -10.59
N THR A 56 -9.56 5.36 -10.51
CA THR A 56 -10.47 5.62 -9.38
C THR A 56 -10.36 4.48 -8.38
N ILE A 57 -10.06 4.82 -7.13
CA ILE A 57 -10.03 3.88 -6.00
C ILE A 57 -11.38 3.95 -5.29
N GLY A 58 -12.07 2.82 -5.18
CA GLY A 58 -13.41 2.72 -4.58
C GLY A 58 -14.56 2.64 -5.61
N GLY A 59 -15.80 2.60 -5.11
CA GLY A 59 -16.99 2.38 -5.93
C GLY A 59 -17.07 0.96 -6.49
N THR A 60 -17.38 0.82 -7.77
CA THR A 60 -17.47 -0.48 -8.48
C THR A 60 -16.22 -0.81 -9.31
N GLN A 61 -15.16 0.01 -9.19
CA GLN A 61 -13.94 -0.11 -9.97
C GLN A 61 -12.97 -1.12 -9.36
N ALA A 62 -12.24 -1.84 -10.21
CA ALA A 62 -11.14 -2.69 -9.80
C ALA A 62 -9.82 -2.18 -10.39
N VAL A 63 -8.83 -1.95 -9.53
CA VAL A 63 -7.48 -1.51 -9.93
C VAL A 63 -6.51 -2.65 -9.69
N PHE A 64 -5.90 -3.17 -10.74
CA PHE A 64 -4.89 -4.22 -10.64
C PHE A 64 -3.49 -3.61 -10.67
N ALA A 65 -2.65 -4.08 -9.74
CA ALA A 65 -1.26 -3.72 -9.60
C ALA A 65 -0.41 -5.01 -9.59
N PRO A 66 0.88 -4.93 -9.96
CA PRO A 66 1.79 -6.06 -9.84
C PRO A 66 2.04 -6.47 -8.38
N VAL A 67 2.73 -7.59 -8.20
CA VAL A 67 3.23 -8.09 -6.92
C VAL A 67 4.04 -7.03 -6.17
N TYR A 68 4.15 -7.15 -4.83
CA TYR A 68 4.90 -6.22 -3.98
C TYR A 68 5.78 -6.96 -2.95
N GLY A 69 7.07 -6.65 -2.90
CA GLY A 69 8.02 -7.07 -1.87
C GLY A 69 8.88 -8.33 -2.07
N PRO A 70 8.78 -9.16 -3.13
CA PRO A 70 9.66 -10.32 -3.27
C PRO A 70 11.15 -9.92 -3.29
N PRO A 71 12.01 -10.55 -2.48
CA PRO A 71 13.47 -10.34 -2.56
C PRO A 71 14.15 -11.28 -3.58
N PHE A 72 13.39 -12.18 -4.18
CA PHE A 72 13.88 -13.14 -5.16
C PHE A 72 13.04 -13.08 -6.43
N VAL A 73 13.71 -13.32 -7.57
CA VAL A 73 13.06 -13.61 -8.85
C VAL A 73 13.29 -15.04 -9.26
N ILE A 74 12.47 -15.51 -10.19
CA ILE A 74 12.65 -16.78 -10.87
C ILE A 74 12.51 -16.58 -12.38
N ASP A 75 13.49 -17.06 -13.13
CA ASP A 75 13.44 -17.13 -14.59
C ASP A 75 13.82 -18.54 -15.08
N LEU A 76 13.55 -18.83 -16.36
CA LEU A 76 13.76 -20.18 -16.92
C LEU A 76 15.24 -20.54 -17.10
N ASP A 77 16.12 -19.53 -17.20
CA ASP A 77 17.53 -19.72 -17.54
C ASP A 77 18.42 -19.87 -16.29
N ASN A 78 18.11 -19.09 -15.24
CA ASN A 78 18.92 -18.94 -14.04
C ASN A 78 18.22 -19.45 -12.78
N GLY A 79 16.94 -19.86 -12.87
CA GLY A 79 16.17 -20.32 -11.73
C GLY A 79 15.93 -19.22 -10.70
N ARG A 80 15.78 -19.60 -9.42
CA ARG A 80 15.54 -18.66 -8.32
C ARG A 80 16.83 -17.97 -7.89
N ARG A 81 16.84 -16.64 -7.85
CA ARG A 81 17.99 -15.81 -7.46
C ARG A 81 17.55 -14.52 -6.78
N GLU A 82 18.46 -13.86 -6.08
CA GLU A 82 18.26 -12.51 -5.56
C GLU A 82 17.91 -11.55 -6.70
N ALA A 83 17.02 -10.62 -6.41
CA ALA A 83 16.54 -9.67 -7.37
C ALA A 83 17.49 -8.48 -7.51
N LYS A 84 17.66 -8.01 -8.73
CA LYS A 84 18.51 -6.87 -9.07
C LYS A 84 17.63 -5.70 -9.52
N LEU A 85 18.23 -4.50 -9.57
CA LEU A 85 17.56 -3.33 -10.15
C LEU A 85 17.09 -3.55 -11.60
N GLU A 86 17.80 -4.38 -12.37
CA GLU A 86 17.37 -4.75 -13.72
C GLU A 86 16.04 -5.53 -13.70
N ASP A 87 15.84 -6.43 -12.75
CA ASP A 87 14.58 -7.17 -12.62
C ASP A 87 13.43 -6.21 -12.28
N PHE A 88 13.67 -5.25 -11.39
CA PHE A 88 12.71 -4.18 -11.08
C PHE A 88 12.32 -3.42 -12.33
N HIS A 89 13.29 -2.96 -13.13
CA HIS A 89 13.02 -2.27 -14.40
C HIS A 89 12.24 -3.15 -15.39
N ASN A 90 12.56 -4.43 -15.46
CA ASN A 90 11.87 -5.36 -16.36
C ASN A 90 10.42 -5.55 -15.95
N PHE A 91 10.12 -5.73 -14.66
CA PHE A 91 8.75 -5.83 -14.18
C PHE A 91 7.96 -4.52 -14.33
N VAL A 92 8.59 -3.35 -14.15
CA VAL A 92 7.95 -2.06 -14.45
C VAL A 92 7.56 -1.98 -15.93
N LYS A 93 8.46 -2.35 -16.85
CA LYS A 93 8.19 -2.36 -18.29
C LYS A 93 7.07 -3.36 -18.65
N LEU A 94 7.12 -4.56 -18.10
CA LEU A 94 6.07 -5.58 -18.32
C LEU A 94 4.71 -5.10 -17.79
N THR A 95 4.69 -4.47 -16.63
CA THR A 95 3.48 -3.87 -16.04
C THR A 95 2.92 -2.78 -16.95
N TYR A 96 3.78 -1.87 -17.43
CA TYR A 96 3.38 -0.80 -18.35
C TYR A 96 2.81 -1.32 -19.68
N LEU A 97 3.35 -2.43 -20.19
CA LEU A 97 2.89 -3.04 -21.45
C LEU A 97 1.62 -3.89 -21.28
N CYS A 98 1.29 -4.31 -20.06
CA CYS A 98 0.14 -5.16 -19.79
C CYS A 98 -1.15 -4.33 -19.74
N PRO A 99 -2.12 -4.55 -20.65
CA PRO A 99 -3.36 -3.77 -20.67
C PRO A 99 -4.29 -4.06 -19.48
N TYR A 100 -3.98 -5.10 -18.70
CA TYR A 100 -4.77 -5.53 -17.54
C TYR A 100 -4.21 -5.07 -16.20
N LEU A 101 -3.07 -4.38 -16.20
CA LEU A 101 -2.50 -3.77 -15.00
C LEU A 101 -2.64 -2.24 -15.11
N HIS A 102 -3.37 -1.67 -14.15
CA HIS A 102 -3.78 -0.27 -14.18
C HIS A 102 -2.81 0.64 -13.40
N HIS A 103 -2.03 0.07 -12.48
CA HIS A 103 -1.08 0.78 -11.63
C HIS A 103 0.30 0.14 -11.70
N SER A 104 1.36 0.96 -11.71
CA SER A 104 2.74 0.48 -11.86
C SER A 104 3.29 -0.28 -10.65
N GLY A 105 2.58 -0.26 -9.51
CA GLY A 105 3.01 -0.85 -8.25
C GLY A 105 3.93 0.06 -7.44
N GLY A 106 4.71 -0.55 -6.54
CA GLY A 106 5.75 0.11 -5.75
C GLY A 106 7.02 -0.73 -5.79
N THR A 107 7.35 -1.40 -4.69
CA THR A 107 8.46 -2.37 -4.64
C THR A 107 8.04 -3.67 -5.33
N ILE A 108 7.97 -3.69 -6.67
CA ILE A 108 7.54 -4.89 -7.41
C ILE A 108 8.45 -6.08 -7.13
N VAL A 109 9.71 -5.80 -6.87
CA VAL A 109 10.73 -6.72 -6.38
C VAL A 109 11.75 -5.88 -5.60
N GLU A 110 12.33 -6.41 -4.54
CA GLU A 110 13.35 -5.71 -3.74
C GLU A 110 14.70 -5.77 -4.46
N PRO A 111 15.27 -4.66 -4.94
CA PRO A 111 16.58 -4.68 -5.56
C PRO A 111 17.67 -4.77 -4.48
N THR A 112 18.33 -5.92 -4.37
CA THR A 112 19.43 -6.19 -3.43
C THR A 112 20.81 -6.06 -4.07
#